data_AF-A0AA38VCS1-F1
#
_entry.id   AF-A0AA38VCS1-F1
#
_cell.length_a   1.000
_cell.length_b   1.000
_cell.length_c   1.000
_cell.angle_alpha   90.00
_cell.angle_beta   90.00
_cell.angle_gamma   90.00
#
_symmetry.space_group_name_H-M   'P 1'
#
loop_
_entity.id
_entity.type
_entity.pdbx_description
1 polymer ?
#
loop_
_entity_poly.entity_id
_entity_poly.type
_entity_poly.pdbx_seq_one_letter_code
_entity_poly.pdbx_strand_id
1 'polypeptide(L)'
;MAVLTTLGSVPGRRLTTAAVVSLAFALFLTLYFVADSRHPSYPSFPFSSVSDAACAAIDTTLDDSTTNEKHVIPNIVHYVWVLKDPAEFRLPFKVFVSIYSATLFWNPDKIYIHTDASPGILLDAQAAGDVWTRRILALPGVIPNFIQAPNVTDKGVHIKKMEHKADFLRMAVLRDYGGVYLDTDAVPLRDIGPLRNSGFANVLGGAVALRMRHSGYLNNGVMMSVPQSTLMKIFYHAAHEFFDGKWATASVYLLTDLANRLMPLPSEVLILQPQAFAPMSWEFADKKRLFRPSRSLGDRDLATTSPLLEPTCQDALAWLRQREWIGTDSFDIDFSSSYVLHAFDDSIDKIPGWDGVVDVKYVLARESVYARAVYPAVQHAVQAGIIPVGEME
;
A
#
# COMPACT_ATOMS: atom_id res chain seq x y z
N MET A 1 36.79 -19.79 66.85
CA MET A 1 37.93 -18.88 66.59
C MET A 1 38.19 -18.89 65.10
N ALA A 2 38.42 -17.71 64.53
CA ALA A 2 38.34 -17.35 63.11
C ALA A 2 38.98 -18.33 62.11
N VAL A 3 38.20 -18.70 61.08
CA VAL A 3 38.72 -19.18 59.79
C VAL A 3 38.75 -17.97 58.86
N LEU A 4 39.94 -17.40 58.64
CA LEU A 4 40.14 -16.37 57.62
C LEU A 4 40.19 -17.03 56.25
N THR A 5 39.22 -16.68 55.42
CA THR A 5 39.10 -16.97 53.99
C THR A 5 40.28 -16.43 53.20
N THR A 6 40.92 -17.30 52.43
CA THR A 6 41.93 -16.95 51.42
C THR A 6 41.24 -16.34 50.20
N LEU A 7 41.54 -15.07 49.92
CA LEU A 7 41.21 -14.40 48.66
C LEU A 7 42.07 -15.01 47.54
N GLY A 8 41.45 -15.80 46.67
CA GLY A 8 42.05 -16.28 45.44
C GLY A 8 42.32 -15.12 44.48
N SER A 9 43.59 -14.91 44.16
CA SER A 9 44.03 -13.95 43.14
C SER A 9 43.53 -14.37 41.76
N VAL A 10 42.66 -13.55 41.16
CA VAL A 10 42.28 -13.71 39.75
C VAL A 10 43.48 -13.27 38.89
N PRO A 11 44.00 -14.12 37.97
CA PRO A 11 45.19 -13.78 37.21
C PRO A 11 44.90 -12.64 36.25
N GLY A 12 45.67 -11.54 36.34
CA GLY A 12 45.51 -10.30 35.56
C GLY A 12 45.47 -10.47 34.03
N ARG A 13 45.84 -11.64 33.51
CA ARG A 13 45.70 -12.02 32.09
C ARG A 13 44.25 -12.21 31.62
N ARG A 14 43.32 -12.55 32.52
CA ARG A 14 41.89 -12.73 32.19
C ARG A 14 41.12 -11.40 32.17
N LEU A 15 41.51 -10.46 33.03
CA LEU A 15 40.93 -9.11 33.02
C LEU A 15 41.32 -8.31 31.78
N THR A 16 42.55 -8.47 31.29
CA THR A 16 43.00 -7.80 30.05
C THR A 16 42.31 -8.36 28.81
N THR A 17 42.08 -9.67 28.74
CA THR A 17 41.33 -10.28 27.61
C THR A 17 39.86 -9.88 27.63
N ALA A 18 39.20 -9.88 28.79
CA ALA A 18 37.81 -9.43 28.91
C ALA A 18 37.66 -7.94 28.54
N ALA A 19 38.59 -7.08 28.97
CA ALA A 19 38.58 -5.67 28.62
C ALA A 19 38.77 -5.44 27.11
N VAL A 20 39.67 -6.19 26.46
CA VAL A 20 39.90 -6.10 25.01
C VAL A 20 38.68 -6.60 24.22
N VAL A 21 38.02 -7.68 24.65
CA VAL A 21 36.81 -8.19 24.02
C VAL A 21 35.65 -7.19 24.16
N SER A 22 35.46 -6.61 25.35
CA SER A 22 34.45 -5.58 25.58
C SER A 22 34.71 -4.32 24.75
N LEU A 23 35.97 -3.89 24.61
CA LEU A 23 36.32 -2.74 23.78
C LEU A 23 36.12 -3.03 22.29
N ALA A 24 36.48 -4.23 21.83
CA ALA A 24 36.25 -4.68 20.45
C ALA A 24 34.76 -4.82 20.14
N PHE A 25 33.96 -5.31 21.08
CA PHE A 25 32.51 -5.40 20.96
C PHE A 25 31.84 -4.03 20.98
N ALA A 26 32.28 -3.13 21.86
CA ALA A 26 31.82 -1.74 21.88
C ALA A 26 32.18 -1.04 20.57
N LEU A 27 33.42 -1.18 20.08
CA LEU A 27 33.87 -0.63 18.80
C LEU A 27 33.11 -1.24 17.62
N PHE A 28 32.83 -2.55 17.64
CA PHE A 28 32.00 -3.21 16.64
C PHE A 28 30.56 -2.68 16.67
N LEU A 29 29.94 -2.53 17.83
CA LEU A 29 28.63 -1.90 17.98
C LEU A 29 28.66 -0.46 17.49
N THR A 30 29.68 0.32 17.85
CA THR A 30 29.80 1.71 17.38
C THR A 30 29.98 1.76 15.88
N LEU A 31 30.83 0.90 15.29
CA LEU A 31 31.02 0.79 13.85
C LEU A 31 29.78 0.25 13.14
N TYR A 32 29.00 -0.64 13.76
CA TYR A 32 27.75 -1.18 13.23
C TYR A 32 26.67 -0.08 13.21
N PHE A 33 26.50 0.65 14.32
CA PHE A 33 25.58 1.79 14.40
C PHE A 33 26.03 2.98 13.54
N VAL A 34 27.35 3.24 13.44
CA VAL A 34 27.92 4.30 12.57
C VAL A 34 27.94 3.88 11.10
N ALA A 35 28.05 2.59 10.78
CA ALA A 35 27.88 2.08 9.41
C ALA A 35 26.41 2.12 8.98
N ASP A 36 25.46 1.86 9.88
CA ASP A 36 24.03 2.13 9.67
C ASP A 36 23.74 3.66 9.56
N SER A 37 24.65 4.48 10.10
CA SER A 37 24.66 5.95 9.92
C SER A 37 25.33 6.42 8.64
N ARG A 38 26.03 5.56 7.87
CA ARG A 38 26.45 5.92 6.52
C ARG A 38 25.20 5.96 5.70
N HIS A 39 24.64 7.16 5.54
CA HIS A 39 23.48 7.40 4.70
C HIS A 39 23.64 6.61 3.41
N PRO A 40 22.82 5.56 3.16
CA PRO A 40 22.82 4.94 1.85
C PRO A 40 22.64 6.08 0.85
N SER A 41 23.48 6.11 -0.19
CA SER A 41 23.48 7.16 -1.20
C SER A 41 22.08 7.23 -1.81
N TYR A 42 21.25 8.16 -1.29
CA TYR A 42 19.93 8.38 -1.83
C TYR A 42 20.09 8.88 -3.27
N PRO A 43 19.22 8.44 -4.19
CA PRO A 43 19.19 9.06 -5.50
C PRO A 43 18.91 10.56 -5.33
N SER A 44 19.73 11.39 -5.98
CA SER A 44 19.47 12.81 -6.09
C SER A 44 18.64 13.07 -7.35
N PHE A 45 17.61 13.90 -7.22
CA PHE A 45 16.76 14.31 -8.32
C PHE A 45 16.96 15.82 -8.57
N PRO A 46 17.97 16.22 -9.36
CA PRO A 46 18.22 17.63 -9.64
C PRO A 46 17.09 18.20 -10.49
N PHE A 47 16.12 18.86 -9.85
CA PHE A 47 14.88 19.33 -10.47
C PHE A 47 15.10 20.21 -11.71
N SER A 48 16.23 20.93 -11.79
CA SER A 48 16.60 21.77 -12.93
C SER A 48 16.72 21.02 -14.27
N SER A 49 16.75 19.67 -14.25
CA SER A 49 16.75 18.87 -15.47
C SER A 49 15.34 18.54 -15.98
N VAL A 50 14.30 18.72 -15.15
CA VAL A 50 12.89 18.68 -15.57
C VAL A 50 12.56 20.03 -16.19
N SER A 51 11.97 20.04 -17.39
CA SER A 51 11.62 21.28 -18.08
C SER A 51 10.56 22.07 -17.31
N ASP A 52 10.77 23.40 -17.17
CA ASP A 52 9.77 24.34 -16.65
C ASP A 52 8.45 24.32 -17.44
N ALA A 53 8.43 23.78 -18.66
CA ALA A 53 7.21 23.55 -19.43
C ALA A 53 6.19 22.66 -18.67
N ALA A 54 6.66 21.75 -17.81
CA ALA A 54 5.79 20.96 -16.93
C ALA A 54 5.00 21.86 -15.95
N CYS A 55 5.56 23.04 -15.62
CA CYS A 55 4.93 24.05 -14.78
C CYS A 55 4.20 25.13 -15.58
N ALA A 56 4.52 25.33 -16.87
CA ALA A 56 3.89 26.37 -17.69
C ALA A 56 2.38 26.12 -17.95
N ALA A 57 1.92 24.87 -17.82
CA ALA A 57 0.51 24.49 -17.84
C ALA A 57 -0.13 24.41 -16.43
N ILE A 58 0.60 24.82 -15.40
CA ILE A 58 0.04 25.03 -14.07
C ILE A 58 -0.37 26.50 -14.05
N ASP A 59 -1.67 26.74 -13.90
CA ASP A 59 -2.16 28.09 -13.69
C ASP A 59 -1.62 28.60 -12.35
N THR A 60 -0.51 29.34 -12.40
CA THR A 60 0.08 30.01 -11.24
C THR A 60 -0.67 31.29 -10.89
N THR A 61 -1.71 31.65 -11.66
CA THR A 61 -2.59 32.78 -11.39
C THR A 61 -3.83 32.39 -10.61
N LEU A 62 -3.78 31.31 -9.82
CA LEU A 62 -4.72 31.13 -8.70
C LEU A 62 -4.67 32.41 -7.87
N ASP A 63 -5.74 33.18 -8.07
CA ASP A 63 -5.88 34.57 -7.74
C ASP A 63 -5.43 34.86 -6.30
N ASP A 64 -4.83 36.03 -6.13
CA ASP A 64 -4.69 36.75 -4.86
C ASP A 64 -6.08 37.19 -4.31
N SER A 65 -7.09 36.34 -4.47
CA SER A 65 -8.47 36.55 -4.05
C SER A 65 -8.98 35.28 -3.39
N THR A 66 -8.94 35.26 -2.05
CA THR A 66 -10.05 34.91 -1.13
C THR A 66 -10.97 33.71 -1.40
N THR A 67 -10.73 32.83 -2.36
CA THR A 67 -11.45 31.56 -2.55
C THR A 67 -10.48 30.42 -2.33
N ASN A 68 -10.48 29.85 -1.12
CA ASN A 68 -9.99 28.50 -0.87
C ASN A 68 -10.80 27.53 -1.76
N GLU A 69 -10.43 27.36 -3.02
CA GLU A 69 -11.02 26.33 -3.87
C GLU A 69 -10.66 24.98 -3.26
N LYS A 70 -11.66 24.39 -2.61
CA LYS A 70 -11.53 23.11 -1.95
C LYS A 70 -11.47 22.04 -3.02
N HIS A 71 -10.29 21.46 -3.26
CA HIS A 71 -10.16 20.34 -4.18
C HIS A 71 -11.02 19.16 -3.71
N VAL A 72 -11.79 18.60 -4.64
CA VAL A 72 -12.56 17.37 -4.42
C VAL A 72 -12.04 16.31 -5.38
N ILE A 73 -11.46 15.26 -4.83
CA ILE A 73 -10.93 14.15 -5.63
C ILE A 73 -12.11 13.36 -6.23
N PRO A 74 -12.14 13.08 -7.55
CA PRO A 74 -13.22 12.32 -8.20
C PRO A 74 -13.46 10.93 -7.58
N ASN A 75 -14.69 10.39 -7.66
CA ASN A 75 -15.00 9.04 -7.16
C ASN A 75 -14.73 7.97 -8.21
N ILE A 76 -13.54 7.99 -8.78
CA ILE A 76 -13.14 7.07 -9.84
C ILE A 76 -12.01 6.22 -9.28
N VAL A 77 -12.13 4.90 -9.41
CA VAL A 77 -11.11 3.95 -8.95
C VAL A 77 -10.35 3.42 -10.15
N HIS A 78 -9.02 3.32 -10.02
CA HIS A 78 -8.11 2.88 -11.06
C HIS A 78 -7.28 1.70 -10.55
N TYR A 79 -7.39 0.57 -11.24
CA TYR A 79 -6.47 -0.57 -11.12
C TYR A 79 -5.63 -0.69 -12.38
N VAL A 80 -4.41 -1.19 -12.24
CA VAL A 80 -3.56 -1.57 -13.38
C VAL A 80 -3.33 -3.07 -13.36
N TRP A 81 -3.60 -3.72 -14.50
CA TRP A 81 -3.38 -5.15 -14.71
C TRP A 81 -2.66 -5.37 -16.04
N VAL A 82 -1.33 -5.39 -15.99
CA VAL A 82 -0.50 -5.70 -17.17
C VAL A 82 -0.42 -7.22 -17.33
N LEU A 83 -0.64 -7.71 -18.55
CA LEU A 83 -0.66 -9.12 -18.86
C LEU A 83 0.73 -9.75 -18.71
N LYS A 84 0.78 -10.84 -17.93
CA LYS A 84 1.97 -11.71 -17.89
C LYS A 84 2.06 -12.60 -19.12
N ASP A 85 0.92 -13.15 -19.54
CA ASP A 85 0.73 -13.84 -20.81
C ASP A 85 -0.11 -12.94 -21.73
N PRO A 86 0.42 -12.44 -22.85
CA PRO A 86 -0.32 -11.60 -23.78
C PRO A 86 -1.59 -12.22 -24.36
N ALA A 87 -1.79 -13.54 -24.21
CA ALA A 87 -2.97 -14.25 -24.70
C ALA A 87 -4.07 -14.45 -23.64
N GLU A 88 -3.80 -14.22 -22.35
CA GLU A 88 -4.74 -14.53 -21.27
C GLU A 88 -4.95 -13.33 -20.33
N PHE A 89 -6.19 -12.84 -20.28
CA PHE A 89 -6.62 -11.90 -19.24
C PHE A 89 -7.30 -12.66 -18.11
N ARG A 90 -6.63 -12.72 -16.96
CA ARG A 90 -7.08 -13.45 -15.78
C ARG A 90 -6.91 -12.63 -14.51
N LEU A 91 -7.98 -12.49 -13.72
CA LEU A 91 -8.01 -11.81 -12.44
C LEU A 91 -8.34 -12.81 -11.31
N PRO A 92 -7.46 -13.04 -10.34
CA PRO A 92 -7.68 -14.02 -9.28
C PRO A 92 -8.64 -13.50 -8.19
N PHE A 93 -9.08 -14.41 -7.31
CA PHE A 93 -9.97 -14.10 -6.17
C PHE A 93 -9.52 -12.89 -5.33
N LYS A 94 -8.23 -12.76 -5.02
CA LYS A 94 -7.71 -11.62 -4.25
C LYS A 94 -7.98 -10.26 -4.92
N VAL A 95 -7.95 -10.22 -6.26
CA VAL A 95 -8.31 -9.01 -7.02
C VAL A 95 -9.82 -8.75 -6.95
N PHE A 96 -10.63 -9.81 -6.98
CA PHE A 96 -12.07 -9.69 -6.72
C PHE A 96 -12.33 -9.07 -5.34
N VAL A 97 -11.62 -9.53 -4.29
CA VAL A 97 -11.75 -8.97 -2.93
C VAL A 97 -11.45 -7.48 -2.91
N SER A 98 -10.35 -7.04 -3.53
CA SER A 98 -10.01 -5.61 -3.61
C SER A 98 -11.08 -4.79 -4.35
N ILE A 99 -11.46 -5.19 -5.56
CA ILE A 99 -12.44 -4.47 -6.40
C ILE A 99 -13.83 -4.45 -5.74
N TYR A 100 -14.25 -5.57 -5.17
CA TYR A 100 -15.55 -5.65 -4.52
C TYR A 100 -15.58 -4.83 -3.22
N SER A 101 -14.49 -4.81 -2.46
CA SER A 101 -14.35 -3.90 -1.31
C SER A 101 -14.44 -2.43 -1.74
N ALA A 102 -13.83 -2.03 -2.85
CA ALA A 102 -13.99 -0.67 -3.39
C ALA A 102 -15.45 -0.38 -3.76
N THR A 103 -16.12 -1.32 -4.42
CA THR A 103 -17.55 -1.22 -4.76
C THR A 103 -18.41 -1.02 -3.51
N LEU A 104 -18.17 -1.84 -2.48
CA LEU A 104 -18.95 -1.85 -1.24
C LEU A 104 -18.74 -0.60 -0.40
N PHE A 105 -17.48 -0.24 -0.14
CA PHE A 105 -17.17 0.81 0.84
C PHE A 105 -17.12 2.20 0.25
N TRP A 106 -16.81 2.35 -1.05
CA TRP A 106 -16.59 3.67 -1.66
C TRP A 106 -17.67 4.05 -2.67
N ASN A 107 -18.45 3.06 -3.15
CA ASN A 107 -19.50 3.24 -4.15
C ASN A 107 -19.06 4.18 -5.31
N PRO A 108 -17.98 3.83 -6.04
CA PRO A 108 -17.40 4.70 -7.05
C PRO A 108 -18.30 4.87 -8.26
N ASP A 109 -18.17 6.01 -8.94
CA ASP A 109 -18.89 6.27 -10.19
C ASP A 109 -18.45 5.28 -11.27
N LYS A 110 -17.15 4.94 -11.28
CA LYS A 110 -16.51 4.00 -12.21
C LYS A 110 -15.31 3.33 -11.55
N ILE A 111 -15.06 2.09 -11.92
CA ILE A 111 -13.83 1.34 -11.61
C ILE A 111 -13.17 0.96 -12.93
N TYR A 112 -12.03 1.55 -13.24
CA TYR A 112 -11.26 1.18 -14.42
C TYR A 112 -10.24 0.08 -14.10
N ILE A 113 -10.18 -0.93 -14.96
CA ILE A 113 -9.08 -1.89 -15.00
C ILE A 113 -8.25 -1.57 -16.23
N HIS A 114 -7.17 -0.84 -16.04
CA HIS A 114 -6.22 -0.43 -17.07
C HIS A 114 -5.31 -1.60 -17.42
N THR A 115 -5.35 -2.07 -18.65
CA THR A 115 -4.65 -3.29 -19.08
C THR A 115 -4.16 -3.20 -20.52
N ASP A 116 -3.09 -3.91 -20.84
CA ASP A 116 -2.59 -4.09 -22.20
C ASP A 116 -3.27 -5.25 -22.94
N ALA A 117 -4.30 -5.87 -22.36
CA ALA A 117 -5.15 -6.86 -23.01
C ALA A 117 -5.95 -6.24 -24.17
N SER A 118 -5.75 -6.76 -25.38
CA SER A 118 -6.48 -6.29 -26.55
C SER A 118 -8.00 -6.38 -26.37
N PRO A 119 -8.80 -5.55 -27.05
CA PRO A 119 -10.26 -5.62 -26.97
C PRO A 119 -10.84 -7.02 -27.24
N GLY A 120 -10.22 -7.81 -28.12
CA GLY A 120 -10.64 -9.20 -28.39
C GLY A 120 -10.45 -10.10 -27.17
N ILE A 121 -9.28 -10.04 -26.53
CA ILE A 121 -8.98 -10.82 -25.31
C ILE A 121 -9.94 -10.44 -24.17
N LEU A 122 -10.28 -9.16 -24.06
CA LEU A 122 -11.25 -8.69 -23.05
C LEU A 122 -12.65 -9.25 -23.30
N LEU A 123 -13.11 -9.28 -24.56
CA LEU A 123 -14.38 -9.91 -24.91
C LEU A 123 -14.38 -11.41 -24.61
N ASP A 124 -13.29 -12.10 -24.94
CA ASP A 124 -13.12 -13.53 -24.63
C ASP A 124 -13.13 -13.78 -23.12
N ALA A 125 -12.44 -12.94 -22.34
CA ALA A 125 -12.42 -13.04 -20.89
C ALA A 125 -13.79 -12.79 -20.25
N GLN A 126 -14.59 -11.87 -20.81
CA GLN A 126 -15.98 -11.63 -20.39
C GLN A 126 -16.88 -12.84 -20.68
N ALA A 127 -16.73 -13.46 -21.85
CA ALA A 127 -17.56 -14.57 -22.27
C ALA A 127 -17.17 -15.91 -21.61
N ALA A 128 -15.86 -16.20 -21.57
CA ALA A 128 -15.31 -17.53 -21.29
C ALA A 128 -14.13 -17.53 -20.31
N GLY A 129 -13.80 -16.39 -19.68
CA GLY A 129 -12.78 -16.33 -18.64
C GLY A 129 -13.11 -17.21 -17.42
N ASP A 130 -12.13 -17.37 -16.54
CA ASP A 130 -12.35 -18.09 -15.29
C ASP A 130 -13.40 -17.38 -14.41
N VAL A 131 -13.87 -18.10 -13.38
CA VAL A 131 -14.99 -17.66 -12.54
C VAL A 131 -14.78 -16.26 -11.94
N TRP A 132 -13.56 -15.94 -11.49
CA TRP A 132 -13.28 -14.66 -10.85
C TRP A 132 -13.16 -13.53 -11.87
N THR A 133 -12.52 -13.78 -13.00
CA THR A 133 -12.45 -12.82 -14.10
C THR A 133 -13.84 -12.43 -14.59
N ARG A 134 -14.69 -13.40 -14.93
CA ARG A 134 -16.06 -13.09 -15.39
C ARG A 134 -16.87 -12.37 -14.33
N ARG A 135 -16.73 -12.78 -13.06
CA ARG A 135 -17.44 -12.16 -11.93
C ARG A 135 -17.03 -10.70 -11.74
N ILE A 136 -15.73 -10.39 -11.79
CA ILE A 136 -15.22 -9.01 -11.70
C ILE A 136 -15.73 -8.18 -12.87
N LEU A 137 -15.63 -8.69 -14.09
CA LEU A 137 -16.04 -7.97 -15.30
C LEU A 137 -17.55 -7.76 -15.40
N ALA A 138 -18.34 -8.54 -14.66
CA ALA A 138 -19.79 -8.40 -14.56
C ALA A 138 -20.24 -7.44 -13.45
N LEU A 139 -19.33 -6.96 -12.59
CA LEU A 139 -19.69 -6.00 -11.53
C LEU A 139 -20.13 -4.66 -12.14
N PRO A 140 -21.22 -4.04 -11.65
CA PRO A 140 -21.65 -2.73 -12.10
C PRO A 140 -20.54 -1.69 -11.97
N GLY A 141 -20.32 -0.88 -13.02
CA GLY A 141 -19.33 0.19 -13.01
C GLY A 141 -17.88 -0.23 -13.25
N VAL A 142 -17.58 -1.54 -13.33
CA VAL A 142 -16.26 -2.04 -13.73
C VAL A 142 -16.09 -1.94 -15.24
N ILE A 143 -15.05 -1.24 -15.68
CA ILE A 143 -14.77 -0.95 -17.09
C ILE A 143 -13.32 -1.34 -17.40
N PRO A 144 -13.10 -2.43 -18.16
CA PRO A 144 -11.80 -2.71 -18.77
C PRO A 144 -11.40 -1.57 -19.70
N ASN A 145 -10.19 -1.06 -19.54
CA ASN A 145 -9.66 0.00 -20.36
C ASN A 145 -8.32 -0.41 -20.98
N PHE A 146 -8.30 -0.54 -22.29
CA PHE A 146 -7.07 -0.88 -23.01
C PHE A 146 -6.09 0.29 -23.00
N ILE A 147 -4.90 0.08 -22.45
CA ILE A 147 -3.81 1.05 -22.45
C ILE A 147 -2.46 0.33 -22.55
N GLN A 148 -1.53 0.96 -23.24
CA GLN A 148 -0.16 0.46 -23.36
C GLN A 148 0.77 1.31 -22.51
N ALA A 149 1.57 0.64 -21.68
CA ALA A 149 2.64 1.31 -20.95
C ALA A 149 3.78 1.71 -21.91
N PRO A 150 4.49 2.82 -21.63
CA PRO A 150 5.70 3.13 -22.37
C PRO A 150 6.73 1.99 -22.22
N ASN A 151 7.40 1.66 -23.32
CA ASN A 151 8.50 0.68 -23.31
C ASN A 151 9.87 1.34 -23.09
N VAL A 152 9.93 2.66 -23.23
CA VAL A 152 11.14 3.47 -23.13
C VAL A 152 10.77 4.84 -22.55
N THR A 153 11.65 5.42 -21.74
CA THR A 153 11.49 6.79 -21.27
C THR A 153 11.88 7.82 -22.35
N ASP A 154 11.59 9.10 -22.12
CA ASP A 154 11.95 10.17 -23.07
C ASP A 154 13.47 10.29 -23.26
N LYS A 155 14.26 9.84 -22.27
CA LYS A 155 15.72 9.75 -22.33
C LYS A 155 16.27 8.47 -22.95
N GLY A 156 15.42 7.56 -23.41
CA GLY A 156 15.85 6.32 -24.03
C GLY A 156 16.12 5.17 -23.05
N VAL A 157 15.71 5.26 -21.78
CA VAL A 157 15.89 4.16 -20.82
C VAL A 157 14.76 3.13 -20.97
N HIS A 158 15.09 1.86 -21.20
CA HIS A 158 14.10 0.80 -21.39
C HIS A 158 13.36 0.43 -20.09
N ILE A 159 12.03 0.38 -20.17
CA ILE A 159 11.14 -0.01 -19.08
C ILE A 159 10.79 -1.49 -19.23
N LYS A 160 11.64 -2.36 -18.70
CA LYS A 160 11.57 -3.81 -18.94
C LYS A 160 10.61 -4.55 -18.02
N LYS A 161 10.56 -4.16 -16.75
CA LYS A 161 9.78 -4.86 -15.73
C LYS A 161 8.31 -4.44 -15.80
N MET A 162 7.42 -5.40 -15.56
CA MET A 162 5.98 -5.18 -15.56
C MET A 162 5.56 -4.21 -14.45
N GLU A 163 6.22 -4.29 -13.30
CA GLU A 163 5.99 -3.43 -12.14
C GLU A 163 6.35 -1.98 -12.46
N HIS A 164 7.44 -1.77 -13.21
CA HIS A 164 7.79 -0.43 -13.71
C HIS A 164 6.78 0.06 -14.74
N LYS A 165 6.31 -0.80 -15.66
CA LYS A 165 5.23 -0.42 -16.58
C LYS A 165 3.97 0.03 -15.81
N ALA A 166 3.63 -0.68 -14.73
CA ALA A 166 2.53 -0.31 -13.86
C ALA A 166 2.78 1.03 -13.13
N ASP A 167 4.01 1.33 -12.70
CA ASP A 167 4.38 2.65 -12.15
C ASP A 167 4.06 3.78 -13.15
N PHE A 168 4.43 3.63 -14.42
CA PHE A 168 4.14 4.63 -15.46
C PHE A 168 2.65 4.76 -15.74
N LEU A 169 1.91 3.65 -15.78
CA LEU A 169 0.47 3.68 -16.00
C LEU A 169 -0.28 4.34 -14.84
N ARG A 170 0.04 4.01 -13.58
CA ARG A 170 -0.65 4.61 -12.42
C ARG A 170 -0.42 6.12 -12.33
N MET A 171 0.76 6.60 -12.69
CA MET A 171 1.05 8.04 -12.78
C MET A 171 0.22 8.69 -13.89
N ALA A 172 0.19 8.09 -15.09
CA ALA A 172 -0.57 8.63 -16.22
C ALA A 172 -2.07 8.71 -15.93
N VAL A 173 -2.67 7.65 -15.39
CA VAL A 173 -4.12 7.62 -15.15
C VAL A 173 -4.54 8.62 -14.07
N LEU A 174 -3.79 8.77 -12.98
CA LEU A 174 -4.09 9.79 -11.97
C LEU A 174 -3.88 11.20 -12.51
N ARG A 175 -2.84 11.44 -13.31
CA ARG A 175 -2.64 12.72 -13.99
C ARG A 175 -3.83 13.06 -14.89
N ASP A 176 -4.31 12.09 -15.68
CA ASP A 176 -5.29 12.36 -16.73
C ASP A 176 -6.74 12.36 -16.22
N TYR A 177 -7.08 11.45 -15.31
CA TYR A 177 -8.46 11.25 -14.82
C TYR A 177 -8.67 11.71 -13.36
N GLY A 178 -7.60 11.86 -12.58
CA GLY A 178 -7.69 11.98 -11.13
C GLY A 178 -8.25 10.70 -10.50
N GLY A 179 -8.91 10.83 -9.35
CA GLY A 179 -9.51 9.71 -8.64
C GLY A 179 -8.56 9.03 -7.68
N VAL A 180 -8.73 7.71 -7.51
CA VAL A 180 -8.00 6.87 -6.57
C VAL A 180 -7.38 5.70 -7.29
N TYR A 181 -6.06 5.58 -7.24
CA TYR A 181 -5.34 4.42 -7.69
C TYR A 181 -5.18 3.41 -6.56
N LEU A 182 -5.35 2.13 -6.88
CA LEU A 182 -5.08 0.99 -6.01
C LEU A 182 -4.23 -0.05 -6.73
N ASP A 183 -3.17 -0.52 -6.07
CA ASP A 183 -2.56 -1.80 -6.38
C ASP A 183 -3.60 -2.91 -6.13
N THR A 184 -3.49 -4.00 -6.88
CA THR A 184 -4.52 -5.06 -6.91
C THR A 184 -4.59 -5.88 -5.62
N ASP A 185 -3.59 -5.75 -4.76
CA ASP A 185 -3.48 -6.32 -3.42
C ASP A 185 -3.77 -5.28 -2.30
N ALA A 186 -4.19 -4.07 -2.66
CA ALA A 186 -4.67 -3.06 -1.73
C ALA A 186 -6.19 -3.15 -1.57
N VAL A 187 -6.66 -3.47 -0.37
CA VAL A 187 -8.08 -3.76 -0.08
C VAL A 187 -8.71 -2.64 0.74
N PRO A 188 -9.74 -1.95 0.21
CA PRO A 188 -10.53 -1.00 1.00
C PRO A 188 -11.17 -1.62 2.23
N LEU A 189 -11.14 -0.91 3.35
CA LEU A 189 -11.71 -1.36 4.63
C LEU A 189 -12.85 -0.47 5.16
N ARG A 190 -13.01 0.75 4.63
CA ARG A 190 -14.06 1.72 4.99
C ARG A 190 -14.16 2.84 3.95
N ASP A 191 -15.12 3.74 4.11
CA ASP A 191 -15.26 4.92 3.24
C ASP A 191 -14.03 5.85 3.29
N ILE A 192 -13.60 6.31 2.11
CA ILE A 192 -12.54 7.32 1.93
C ILE A 192 -13.10 8.70 1.57
N GLY A 193 -14.42 8.86 1.54
CA GLY A 193 -15.11 10.14 1.32
C GLY A 193 -14.50 11.31 2.11
N PRO A 194 -14.19 11.17 3.41
CA PRO A 194 -13.53 12.23 4.17
C PRO A 194 -12.17 12.66 3.60
N LEU A 195 -11.37 11.71 3.10
CA LEU A 195 -10.07 12.01 2.48
C LEU A 195 -10.23 12.68 1.12
N ARG A 196 -11.18 12.20 0.31
CA ARG A 196 -11.50 12.80 -1.00
C ARG A 196 -12.00 14.24 -0.89
N ASN A 197 -12.73 14.53 0.20
CA ASN A 197 -13.29 15.84 0.50
C ASN A 197 -12.42 16.65 1.47
N SER A 198 -11.13 16.30 1.61
CA SER A 198 -10.20 17.00 2.51
C SER A 198 -9.83 18.41 2.03
N GLY A 199 -9.98 18.69 0.74
CA GLY A 199 -9.57 19.96 0.13
C GLY A 199 -8.19 19.94 -0.52
N PHE A 200 -7.44 18.83 -0.38
CA PHE A 200 -6.12 18.68 -1.01
C PHE A 200 -6.21 18.09 -2.42
N ALA A 201 -5.36 18.58 -3.33
CA ALA A 201 -5.23 18.10 -4.69
C ALA A 201 -4.70 16.66 -4.72
N ASN A 202 -3.84 16.28 -3.78
CA ASN A 202 -3.28 14.93 -3.67
C ASN A 202 -3.33 14.43 -2.22
N VAL A 203 -3.73 13.18 -2.02
CA VAL A 203 -3.68 12.49 -0.72
C VAL A 203 -2.85 11.21 -0.90
N LEU A 204 -1.77 11.11 -0.12
CA LEU A 204 -0.76 10.05 -0.22
C LEU A 204 -0.54 9.38 1.13
N GLY A 205 -0.07 8.14 1.16
CA GLY A 205 0.25 7.42 2.40
C GLY A 205 1.68 6.91 2.45
N GLY A 206 2.26 6.88 3.66
CA GLY A 206 3.50 6.16 3.93
C GLY A 206 3.31 4.62 3.91
N ALA A 207 4.43 3.88 4.03
CA ALA A 207 4.40 2.43 4.34
C ALA A 207 5.16 2.13 5.64
N VAL A 208 4.71 1.15 6.43
CA VAL A 208 5.30 0.87 7.75
C VAL A 208 6.76 0.41 7.70
N ALA A 209 7.18 -0.29 6.64
CA ALA A 209 8.58 -0.68 6.43
C ALA A 209 9.47 0.46 5.88
N LEU A 210 8.88 1.62 5.61
CA LEU A 210 9.59 2.78 5.09
C LEU A 210 9.83 3.80 6.21
N ARG A 211 10.96 4.51 6.14
CA ARG A 211 11.34 5.52 7.13
C ARG A 211 11.18 6.90 6.54
N MET A 212 10.63 7.83 7.33
CA MET A 212 10.61 9.26 7.00
C MET A 212 12.04 9.75 6.74
N ARG A 213 12.34 9.99 5.47
CA ARG A 213 13.59 10.52 4.91
C ARG A 213 13.19 11.36 3.68
N HIS A 214 14.11 12.17 3.15
CA HIS A 214 13.86 12.96 1.94
C HIS A 214 13.53 12.10 0.69
N SER A 215 13.77 10.77 0.75
CA SER A 215 13.26 9.80 -0.20
C SER A 215 12.90 8.49 0.52
N GLY A 216 11.94 7.73 0.00
CA GLY A 216 11.69 6.37 0.50
C GLY A 216 10.76 6.27 1.71
N TYR A 217 9.69 7.06 1.74
CA TYR A 217 8.64 6.99 2.77
C TYR A 217 7.26 6.66 2.19
N LEU A 218 6.89 7.31 1.09
CA LEU A 218 5.57 7.19 0.48
C LEU A 218 5.45 5.93 -0.36
N ASN A 219 4.31 5.24 -0.22
CA ASN A 219 3.94 4.12 -1.08
C ASN A 219 3.10 4.63 -2.24
N ASN A 220 3.37 4.14 -3.45
CA ASN A 220 2.61 4.49 -4.65
C ASN A 220 1.55 3.43 -5.03
N GLY A 221 1.23 2.50 -4.12
CA GLY A 221 0.18 1.50 -4.29
C GLY A 221 -1.21 1.99 -3.87
N VAL A 222 -1.29 3.11 -3.16
CA VAL A 222 -2.54 3.83 -2.90
C VAL A 222 -2.26 5.32 -3.03
N MET A 223 -2.89 5.96 -4.01
CA MET A 223 -2.70 7.39 -4.27
C MET A 223 -4.02 7.99 -4.71
N MET A 224 -4.32 9.20 -4.24
CA MET A 224 -5.52 9.93 -4.59
C MET A 224 -5.13 11.29 -5.17
N SER A 225 -5.77 11.70 -6.26
CA SER A 225 -5.43 12.96 -6.93
C SER A 225 -6.61 13.58 -7.66
N VAL A 226 -6.65 14.91 -7.75
CA VAL A 226 -7.44 15.60 -8.78
C VAL A 226 -6.73 15.46 -10.14
N PRO A 227 -7.45 15.44 -11.26
CA PRO A 227 -6.80 15.42 -12.57
C PRO A 227 -5.91 16.65 -12.74
N GLN A 228 -4.78 16.47 -13.40
CA GLN A 228 -3.81 17.52 -13.75
C GLN A 228 -3.26 18.31 -12.54
N SER A 229 -3.20 17.68 -11.35
CA SER A 229 -2.54 18.27 -10.18
C SER A 229 -1.07 18.58 -10.44
N THR A 230 -0.49 19.53 -9.70
CA THR A 230 0.93 19.91 -9.85
C THR A 230 1.83 18.71 -9.60
N LEU A 231 1.60 17.98 -8.51
CA LEU A 231 2.35 16.78 -8.19
C LEU A 231 2.29 15.76 -9.32
N MET A 232 1.10 15.44 -9.85
CA MET A 232 0.99 14.34 -10.82
C MET A 232 1.58 14.68 -12.19
N LYS A 233 1.47 15.93 -12.63
CA LYS A 233 2.15 16.41 -13.85
C LYS A 233 3.66 16.29 -13.71
N ILE A 234 4.22 16.86 -12.64
CA ILE A 234 5.66 16.83 -12.38
C ILE A 234 6.15 15.39 -12.19
N PHE A 235 5.41 14.57 -11.44
CA PHE A 235 5.81 13.19 -11.13
C PHE A 235 5.93 12.34 -12.40
N TYR A 236 4.95 12.44 -13.31
CA TYR A 236 5.01 11.73 -14.59
C TYR A 236 6.21 12.17 -15.45
N HIS A 237 6.44 13.48 -15.62
CA HIS A 237 7.57 13.99 -16.39
C HIS A 237 8.92 13.62 -15.76
N ALA A 238 9.03 13.77 -14.44
CA ALA A 238 10.23 13.43 -13.69
C ALA A 238 10.53 11.92 -13.74
N ALA A 239 9.51 11.06 -13.85
CA ALA A 239 9.74 9.62 -14.04
C ALA A 239 10.40 9.32 -15.40
N HIS A 240 9.96 9.96 -16.49
CA HIS A 240 10.64 9.84 -17.79
C HIS A 240 12.09 10.35 -17.74
N GLU A 241 12.33 11.38 -16.93
CA GLU A 241 13.63 12.05 -16.78
C GLU A 241 14.64 11.29 -15.90
N PHE A 242 14.18 10.66 -14.81
CA PHE A 242 15.06 10.11 -13.76
C PHE A 242 15.00 8.58 -13.62
N PHE A 243 14.11 7.89 -14.32
CA PHE A 243 14.05 6.44 -14.24
C PHE A 243 15.37 5.81 -14.72
N ASP A 244 15.96 5.00 -13.84
CA ASP A 244 17.25 4.35 -14.05
C ASP A 244 17.14 2.81 -14.08
N GLY A 245 15.91 2.27 -14.11
CA GLY A 245 15.65 0.83 -14.08
C GLY A 245 15.75 0.17 -12.71
N LYS A 246 16.10 0.90 -11.64
CA LYS A 246 16.07 0.35 -10.27
C LYS A 246 14.65 0.35 -9.72
N TRP A 247 14.42 -0.58 -8.79
CA TRP A 247 13.11 -0.88 -8.23
C TRP A 247 12.32 0.34 -7.72
N ALA A 248 12.97 1.21 -6.95
CA ALA A 248 12.29 2.26 -6.20
C ALA A 248 12.43 3.67 -6.78
N THR A 249 13.23 3.88 -7.82
CA THR A 249 13.64 5.22 -8.28
C THR A 249 12.45 6.06 -8.72
N ALA A 250 11.69 5.61 -9.72
CA ALA A 250 10.54 6.35 -10.26
C ALA A 250 9.23 6.07 -9.49
N SER A 251 9.25 5.17 -8.51
CA SER A 251 8.09 4.83 -7.70
C SER A 251 8.15 5.56 -6.35
N VAL A 252 8.74 4.93 -5.34
CA VAL A 252 8.73 5.36 -3.94
C VAL A 252 9.65 6.57 -3.72
N TYR A 253 10.86 6.57 -4.30
CA TYR A 253 11.86 7.60 -4.03
C TYR A 253 11.47 8.93 -4.63
N LEU A 254 11.15 8.96 -5.93
CA LEU A 254 10.74 10.17 -6.62
C LEU A 254 9.42 10.73 -6.06
N LEU A 255 8.42 9.89 -5.78
CA LEU A 255 7.17 10.33 -5.16
C LEU A 255 7.41 11.01 -3.82
N THR A 256 8.23 10.39 -2.94
CA THR A 256 8.54 10.96 -1.62
C THR A 256 9.25 12.31 -1.75
N ASP A 257 10.20 12.42 -2.66
CA ASP A 257 11.02 13.62 -2.84
C ASP A 257 10.18 14.80 -3.36
N LEU A 258 9.32 14.55 -4.35
CA LEU A 258 8.41 15.54 -4.93
C LEU A 258 7.30 15.94 -3.94
N ALA A 259 6.65 14.97 -3.31
CA ALA A 259 5.57 15.24 -2.36
C ALA A 259 6.04 16.14 -1.21
N ASN A 260 7.22 15.87 -0.62
CA ASN A 260 7.76 16.72 0.45
C ASN A 260 8.10 18.15 -0.01
N ARG A 261 8.54 18.33 -1.27
CA ARG A 261 8.85 19.66 -1.83
C ARG A 261 7.61 20.46 -2.20
N LEU A 262 6.54 19.78 -2.59
CA LEU A 262 5.28 20.40 -2.99
C LEU A 262 4.31 20.57 -1.81
N MET A 263 4.53 19.88 -0.70
CA MET A 263 3.74 20.01 0.54
C MET A 263 3.61 21.46 1.08
N PRO A 264 4.59 22.36 0.95
CA PRO A 264 4.42 23.77 1.32
C PRO A 264 3.46 24.56 0.43
N LEU A 265 3.12 24.05 -0.76
CA LEU A 265 2.12 24.70 -1.63
C LEU A 265 0.72 24.51 -1.01
N PRO A 266 -0.09 25.58 -0.92
CA PRO A 266 -1.42 25.50 -0.33
C PRO A 266 -2.25 24.39 -0.97
N SER A 267 -2.80 23.49 -0.14
CA SER A 267 -3.70 22.41 -0.57
C SER A 267 -3.16 21.46 -1.66
N GLU A 268 -1.84 21.42 -1.92
CA GLU A 268 -1.32 20.56 -2.99
C GLU A 268 -1.16 19.10 -2.54
N VAL A 269 -0.54 18.85 -1.38
CA VAL A 269 -0.25 17.49 -0.89
C VAL A 269 -0.64 17.32 0.57
N LEU A 270 -1.47 16.30 0.85
CA LEU A 270 -1.70 15.74 2.18
C LEU A 270 -0.99 14.39 2.30
N ILE A 271 -0.08 14.28 3.27
CA ILE A 271 0.63 13.03 3.57
C ILE A 271 0.02 12.40 4.83
N LEU A 272 -0.48 11.17 4.68
CA LEU A 272 -1.03 10.36 5.76
C LEU A 272 0.03 9.44 6.38
N GLN A 273 -0.16 9.13 7.66
CA GLN A 273 0.63 8.11 8.35
C GLN A 273 0.49 6.73 7.69
N PRO A 274 1.47 5.83 7.84
CA PRO A 274 1.48 4.57 7.10
C PRO A 274 0.28 3.68 7.36
N GLN A 275 -0.24 3.70 8.58
CA GLN A 275 -1.40 2.91 9.01
C GLN A 275 -2.66 3.22 8.20
N ALA A 276 -2.75 4.38 7.55
CA ALA A 276 -3.93 4.76 6.76
C ALA A 276 -4.08 3.90 5.50
N PHE A 277 -2.99 3.63 4.76
CA PHE A 277 -3.04 2.95 3.46
C PHE A 277 -2.18 1.68 3.37
N ALA A 278 -1.04 1.63 4.06
CA ALA A 278 -0.14 0.48 4.05
C ALA A 278 0.28 0.11 5.49
N PRO A 279 -0.67 -0.40 6.30
CA PRO A 279 -0.42 -0.78 7.70
C PRO A 279 0.48 -2.01 7.86
N MET A 280 0.76 -2.73 6.76
CA MET A 280 1.58 -3.93 6.70
C MET A 280 2.75 -3.75 5.72
N SER A 281 3.84 -4.50 5.90
CA SER A 281 4.99 -4.48 4.98
C SER A 281 5.13 -5.75 4.14
N TRP A 282 6.01 -5.68 3.15
CA TRP A 282 6.45 -6.83 2.34
C TRP A 282 7.43 -7.75 3.08
N GLU A 283 7.80 -7.45 4.32
CA GLU A 283 8.67 -8.32 5.10
C GLU A 283 7.97 -9.63 5.45
N PHE A 284 8.70 -10.74 5.39
CA PHE A 284 8.13 -12.07 5.61
C PHE A 284 7.46 -12.22 6.99
N ALA A 285 7.97 -11.53 8.01
CA ALA A 285 7.37 -11.54 9.35
C ALA A 285 5.96 -10.92 9.36
N ASP A 286 5.78 -9.80 8.65
CA ASP A 286 4.49 -9.12 8.54
C ASP A 286 3.51 -9.92 7.69
N LYS A 287 3.96 -10.50 6.57
CA LYS A 287 3.15 -11.42 5.76
C LYS A 287 2.67 -12.62 6.57
N LYS A 288 3.58 -13.23 7.33
CA LYS A 288 3.25 -14.35 8.22
C LYS A 288 2.24 -13.92 9.28
N ARG A 289 2.40 -12.74 9.88
CA ARG A 289 1.46 -12.20 10.86
C ARG A 289 0.08 -11.93 10.25
N LEU A 290 0.04 -11.47 9.00
CA LEU A 290 -1.18 -11.12 8.28
C LEU A 290 -1.95 -12.36 7.82
N PHE A 291 -1.28 -13.29 7.14
CA PHE A 291 -1.93 -14.36 6.39
C PHE A 291 -2.00 -15.71 7.11
N ARG A 292 -1.13 -15.99 8.09
CA ARG A 292 -1.10 -17.33 8.71
C ARG A 292 -2.38 -17.60 9.51
N PRO A 293 -3.12 -18.68 9.23
CA PRO A 293 -4.25 -19.08 10.06
C PRO A 293 -3.82 -19.43 11.49
N SER A 294 -4.69 -19.12 12.44
CA SER A 294 -4.59 -19.42 13.86
C SER A 294 -5.99 -19.70 14.42
N ARG A 295 -6.24 -20.94 14.87
CA ARG A 295 -7.54 -21.34 15.44
C ARG A 295 -7.99 -20.44 16.60
N SER A 296 -7.06 -19.90 17.38
CA SER A 296 -7.36 -18.96 18.46
C SER A 296 -8.03 -17.65 18.01
N LEU A 297 -7.96 -17.31 16.72
CA LEU A 297 -8.66 -16.16 16.14
C LEU A 297 -10.08 -16.52 15.69
N GLY A 298 -10.33 -17.76 15.29
CA GLY A 298 -11.66 -18.23 14.86
C GLY A 298 -12.67 -18.30 16.01
N ASP A 299 -12.21 -18.60 17.22
CA ASP A 299 -13.05 -18.73 18.42
C ASP A 299 -13.34 -17.39 19.13
N ARG A 300 -12.73 -16.28 18.70
CA ARG A 300 -12.97 -14.96 19.30
C ARG A 300 -14.25 -14.36 18.74
N ASP A 301 -15.19 -14.01 19.61
CA ASP A 301 -16.34 -13.18 19.25
C ASP A 301 -15.83 -11.87 18.63
N LEU A 302 -15.97 -11.77 17.31
CA LEU A 302 -15.84 -10.52 16.60
C LEU A 302 -17.02 -9.66 17.04
N ALA A 303 -16.74 -8.57 17.77
CA ALA A 303 -17.74 -7.53 17.95
C ALA A 303 -18.32 -7.20 16.57
N THR A 304 -19.64 -7.37 16.45
CA THR A 304 -20.41 -7.16 15.22
C THR A 304 -20.51 -5.66 14.93
N THR A 305 -19.38 -4.98 14.75
CA THR A 305 -19.36 -3.67 14.14
C THR A 305 -19.42 -3.88 12.64
N SER A 306 -20.58 -3.55 12.07
CA SER A 306 -20.71 -3.47 10.62
C SER A 306 -19.68 -2.45 10.11
N PRO A 307 -18.77 -2.82 9.20
CA PRO A 307 -17.79 -1.88 8.65
C PRO A 307 -18.41 -0.82 7.73
N LEU A 308 -19.73 -0.90 7.51
CA LEU A 308 -20.52 0.15 6.86
C LEU A 308 -20.94 1.26 7.83
N LEU A 309 -20.71 1.10 9.14
CA LEU A 309 -20.99 2.14 10.12
C LEU A 309 -19.75 3.02 10.33
N GLU A 310 -19.97 4.34 10.23
CA GLU A 310 -18.93 5.32 10.51
C GLU A 310 -18.46 5.22 11.97
N PRO A 311 -17.14 5.20 12.21
CA PRO A 311 -16.61 5.12 13.56
C PRO A 311 -16.96 6.38 14.37
N THR A 312 -17.35 6.19 15.62
CA THR A 312 -17.72 7.27 16.54
C THR A 312 -16.63 7.54 17.58
N CYS A 313 -16.70 8.70 18.25
CA CYS A 313 -15.83 8.96 19.40
C CYS A 313 -16.05 7.97 20.55
N GLN A 314 -17.24 7.38 20.66
CA GLN A 314 -17.55 6.36 21.66
C GLN A 314 -16.80 5.06 21.37
N ASP A 315 -16.68 4.67 20.09
CA ASP A 315 -15.93 3.50 19.66
C ASP A 315 -14.43 3.64 20.01
N ALA A 316 -13.86 4.83 19.78
CA ALA A 316 -12.49 5.14 20.16
C ALA A 316 -12.27 5.02 21.68
N LEU A 317 -13.20 5.54 22.49
CA LEU A 317 -13.14 5.42 23.95
C LEU A 317 -13.34 3.98 24.44
N ALA A 318 -14.25 3.22 23.80
CA ALA A 318 -14.49 1.82 24.13
C ALA A 318 -13.24 0.97 23.84
N TRP A 319 -12.58 1.21 22.71
CA TRP A 319 -11.32 0.56 22.36
C TRP A 319 -10.20 0.86 23.38
N LEU A 320 -10.04 2.13 23.79
CA LEU A 320 -9.05 2.50 24.80
C LEU A 320 -9.29 1.78 26.14
N ARG A 321 -10.54 1.72 26.60
CA ARG A 321 -10.93 0.98 27.82
C ARG A 321 -10.64 -0.52 27.71
N GLN A 322 -10.91 -1.11 26.55
CA GLN A 322 -10.62 -2.52 26.30
C GLN A 322 -9.11 -2.79 26.29
N ARG A 323 -8.32 -1.89 25.71
CA ARG A 323 -6.86 -2.01 25.65
C ARG A 323 -6.20 -1.90 27.04
N GLU A 324 -6.71 -1.03 27.92
CA GLU A 324 -6.27 -0.97 29.33
C GLU A 324 -6.49 -2.31 30.06
N TRP A 325 -7.58 -3.01 29.74
CA TRP A 325 -7.94 -4.28 30.38
C TRP A 325 -7.17 -5.49 29.84
N ILE A 326 -6.95 -5.55 28.52
CA ILE A 326 -6.41 -6.76 27.82
C ILE A 326 -4.88 -6.72 27.67
N GLY A 327 -4.23 -5.56 27.84
CA GLY A 327 -2.79 -5.38 27.63
C GLY A 327 -2.39 -5.28 26.15
N THR A 328 -1.10 -5.03 25.86
CA THR A 328 -0.58 -4.76 24.50
C THR A 328 -0.18 -5.99 23.69
N ASP A 329 -0.19 -7.19 24.28
CA ASP A 329 0.35 -8.43 23.67
C ASP A 329 -0.68 -9.18 22.80
N SER A 330 -1.61 -8.46 22.18
CA SER A 330 -2.56 -9.08 21.27
C SER A 330 -1.92 -9.36 19.90
N PHE A 331 -2.06 -10.59 19.42
CA PHE A 331 -1.79 -10.98 18.03
C PHE A 331 -2.57 -10.16 16.98
N ASP A 332 -3.63 -9.46 17.42
CA ASP A 332 -4.51 -8.67 16.57
C ASP A 332 -3.77 -7.43 16.04
N ILE A 333 -3.79 -7.26 14.72
CA ILE A 333 -3.37 -6.01 14.08
C ILE A 333 -4.57 -5.06 14.14
N ASP A 334 -4.33 -3.86 14.63
CA ASP A 334 -5.38 -2.85 14.74
C ASP A 334 -5.50 -2.07 13.43
N PHE A 335 -6.60 -2.32 12.70
CA PHE A 335 -6.97 -1.59 11.48
C PHE A 335 -7.95 -0.44 11.74
N SER A 336 -8.18 -0.05 13.01
CA SER A 336 -9.13 1.02 13.38
C SER A 336 -8.83 2.38 12.75
N SER A 337 -7.59 2.62 12.33
CA SER A 337 -7.16 3.83 11.61
C SER A 337 -6.87 3.62 10.12
N SER A 338 -7.10 2.40 9.61
CA SER A 338 -6.79 2.02 8.22
C SER A 338 -8.00 2.22 7.32
N TYR A 339 -7.81 2.98 6.24
CA TYR A 339 -8.75 3.10 5.14
C TYR A 339 -8.56 1.97 4.13
N VAL A 340 -7.30 1.58 3.91
CA VAL A 340 -6.89 0.53 2.98
C VAL A 340 -5.89 -0.38 3.68
N LEU A 341 -6.00 -1.68 3.39
CA LEU A 341 -5.01 -2.70 3.73
C LEU A 341 -4.23 -3.06 2.47
N HIS A 342 -3.02 -2.52 2.32
CA HIS A 342 -2.07 -3.01 1.32
C HIS A 342 -1.46 -4.34 1.80
N ALA A 343 -1.91 -5.45 1.21
CA ALA A 343 -1.65 -6.82 1.66
C ALA A 343 -0.65 -7.56 0.75
N PHE A 344 0.62 -7.17 0.84
CA PHE A 344 1.71 -7.82 0.09
C PHE A 344 1.69 -9.34 0.27
N ASP A 345 1.52 -10.07 -0.82
CA ASP A 345 1.25 -11.51 -0.81
C ASP A 345 2.35 -12.36 -1.46
N ASP A 346 3.46 -11.74 -1.87
CA ASP A 346 4.57 -12.48 -2.44
C ASP A 346 5.23 -13.37 -1.38
N SER A 347 5.52 -14.63 -1.74
CA SER A 347 6.11 -15.64 -0.86
C SER A 347 5.22 -16.13 0.30
N ILE A 348 3.90 -15.89 0.28
CA ILE A 348 2.99 -16.43 1.31
C ILE A 348 2.91 -17.97 1.28
N ASP A 349 3.17 -18.57 0.12
CA ASP A 349 3.31 -20.02 -0.10
C ASP A 349 4.43 -20.65 0.74
N LYS A 350 5.37 -19.83 1.23
CA LYS A 350 6.49 -20.27 2.07
C LYS A 350 6.20 -20.20 3.56
N ILE A 351 5.01 -19.76 3.96
CA ILE A 351 4.63 -19.67 5.38
C ILE A 351 4.46 -21.09 5.97
N PRO A 352 5.22 -21.47 7.01
CA PRO A 352 5.17 -22.83 7.53
C PRO A 352 3.81 -23.18 8.17
N GLY A 353 3.28 -24.36 7.82
CA GLY A 353 2.08 -24.94 8.42
C GLY A 353 0.77 -24.43 7.83
N TRP A 354 0.80 -23.84 6.63
CA TRP A 354 -0.36 -23.42 5.85
C TRP A 354 -0.05 -23.64 4.36
N ASP A 355 -1.06 -23.85 3.53
CA ASP A 355 -0.93 -24.15 2.09
C ASP A 355 -0.71 -22.91 1.22
N GLY A 356 -0.79 -21.71 1.81
CA GLY A 356 -0.63 -20.44 1.09
C GLY A 356 -1.85 -20.04 0.25
N VAL A 357 -2.97 -20.78 0.36
CA VAL A 357 -4.16 -20.56 -0.47
C VAL A 357 -5.09 -19.56 0.21
N VAL A 358 -5.35 -18.45 -0.49
CA VAL A 358 -6.35 -17.45 -0.11
C VAL A 358 -7.53 -17.58 -1.06
N ASP A 359 -8.59 -18.24 -0.59
CA ASP A 359 -9.85 -18.46 -1.28
C ASP A 359 -11.06 -18.04 -0.42
N VAL A 360 -12.28 -18.30 -0.90
CA VAL A 360 -13.52 -17.96 -0.18
C VAL A 360 -13.56 -18.64 1.18
N LYS A 361 -13.21 -19.93 1.24
CA LYS A 361 -13.20 -20.74 2.46
C LYS A 361 -12.24 -20.19 3.50
N TYR A 362 -11.03 -19.83 3.09
CA TYR A 362 -10.02 -19.19 3.93
C TYR A 362 -10.55 -17.90 4.56
N VAL A 363 -11.21 -17.04 3.77
CA VAL A 363 -11.77 -15.78 4.29
C VAL A 363 -12.93 -16.04 5.25
N LEU A 364 -13.86 -16.93 4.89
CA LEU A 364 -15.03 -17.25 5.72
C LEU A 364 -14.66 -17.93 7.04
N ALA A 365 -13.55 -18.67 7.08
CA ALA A 365 -13.02 -19.28 8.30
C ALA A 365 -12.57 -18.24 9.33
N ARG A 366 -12.19 -17.02 8.90
CA ARG A 366 -11.75 -15.92 9.79
C ARG A 366 -10.59 -16.28 10.73
N GLU A 367 -9.80 -17.28 10.35
CA GLU A 367 -8.70 -17.79 11.18
C GLU A 367 -7.41 -16.97 11.02
N SER A 368 -7.32 -16.03 10.10
CA SER A 368 -6.16 -15.13 9.96
C SER A 368 -6.56 -13.66 10.11
N VAL A 369 -5.58 -12.79 10.35
CA VAL A 369 -5.81 -11.34 10.40
C VAL A 369 -6.33 -10.81 9.07
N TYR A 370 -5.76 -11.26 7.95
CA TYR A 370 -6.24 -10.93 6.61
C TYR A 370 -7.70 -11.35 6.41
N ALA A 371 -8.01 -12.62 6.73
CA ALA A 371 -9.35 -13.17 6.56
C ALA A 371 -10.37 -12.33 7.32
N ARG A 372 -10.07 -11.94 8.57
CA ARG A 372 -10.95 -11.08 9.38
C ARG A 372 -11.11 -9.67 8.79
N ALA A 373 -10.02 -9.09 8.27
CA ALA A 373 -10.06 -7.75 7.68
C ALA A 373 -10.92 -7.68 6.42
N VAL A 374 -10.86 -8.71 5.56
CA VAL A 374 -11.60 -8.73 4.28
C VAL A 374 -12.93 -9.48 4.35
N TYR A 375 -13.19 -10.19 5.45
CA TYR A 375 -14.41 -10.95 5.70
C TYR A 375 -15.69 -10.17 5.40
N PRO A 376 -15.85 -8.90 5.82
CA PRO A 376 -17.12 -8.21 5.61
C PRO A 376 -17.49 -8.02 4.14
N ALA A 377 -16.49 -7.74 3.28
CA ALA A 377 -16.72 -7.61 1.84
C ALA A 377 -17.08 -8.95 1.21
N VAL A 378 -16.36 -10.03 1.57
CA VAL A 378 -16.65 -11.38 1.04
C VAL A 378 -18.00 -11.90 1.55
N GLN A 379 -18.32 -11.70 2.83
CA GLN A 379 -19.61 -12.04 3.41
C GLN A 379 -20.74 -11.27 2.71
N HIS A 380 -20.57 -9.97 2.46
CA HIS A 380 -21.54 -9.18 1.72
C HIS A 380 -21.71 -9.69 0.28
N ALA A 381 -20.63 -10.08 -0.41
CA ALA A 381 -20.71 -10.68 -1.75
C ALA A 381 -21.51 -11.98 -1.77
N VAL A 382 -21.36 -12.83 -0.74
CA VAL A 382 -22.15 -14.06 -0.58
C VAL A 382 -23.62 -13.73 -0.33
N GLN A 383 -23.91 -12.81 0.59
CA GLN A 383 -25.29 -12.41 0.94
C GLN A 383 -26.01 -11.75 -0.26
N ALA A 384 -25.28 -11.00 -1.08
CA ALA A 384 -25.80 -10.39 -2.30
C ALA A 384 -25.92 -11.38 -3.48
N GLY A 385 -25.53 -12.65 -3.31
CA GLY A 385 -25.58 -13.67 -4.37
C GLY A 385 -24.53 -13.52 -5.47
N ILE A 386 -23.52 -12.67 -5.28
CA ILE A 386 -22.41 -12.47 -6.23
C ILE A 386 -21.43 -13.63 -6.15
N ILE A 387 -21.16 -14.10 -4.92
CA ILE A 387 -20.52 -15.40 -4.68
C ILE A 387 -21.62 -16.41 -4.33
N PRO A 388 -21.82 -17.48 -5.12
CA PRO A 388 -22.79 -18.52 -4.81
C PRO A 388 -22.48 -19.24 -3.50
N VAL A 389 -23.53 -19.61 -2.76
CA VAL A 389 -23.46 -20.38 -1.51
C VAL A 389 -22.70 -21.70 -1.69
N GLY A 390 -22.78 -22.34 -2.86
CA GLY A 390 -22.06 -23.58 -3.15
C GLY A 390 -20.54 -23.43 -3.30
N GLU A 391 -20.01 -22.21 -3.38
CA GLU A 391 -18.56 -21.93 -3.39
C GLU A 391 -18.01 -21.71 -1.96
N MET A 392 -18.82 -21.95 -0.91
CA MET A 392 -18.42 -21.81 0.50
C MET A 392 -17.83 -23.09 1.13
N GLU A 393 -17.97 -24.25 0.47
CA GLU A 393 -17.62 -25.58 1.03
C GLU A 393 -16.16 -26.02 0.79
#